data_AF-A0A7S6SHC6-F1
#
_entry.id   AF-A0A7S6SHC6-F1
#
_cell.length_a   1.000
_cell.length_b   1.000
_cell.length_c   1.000
_cell.angle_alpha   90.00
_cell.angle_beta   90.00
_cell.angle_gamma   90.00
#
_symmetry.space_group_name_H-M   'P 1'
#
loop_
_entity.id
_entity.type
_entity.pdbx_description
1 polymer ?
#
loop_
_entity_poly.entity_id
_entity_poly.type
_entity_poly.pdbx_seq_one_letter_code
_entity_poly.pdbx_strand_id
1 'polypeptide(L)'
;MCQVSDRFFSAVRTLSGDGPIKQRLASAYKEHLEDLRDEQIPDSIRQKFDSLRQALTAVGPANGESAVHASVRKMSAVDAQRYTTSILLMLAELVRVKGNGERLAFVKPGRPAIAEESAIPGVIQLHNQAR
;
A
#
# COMPACT_ATOMS: atom_id res chain seq x y z
N MET A 1 24.90 -0.52 -10.41
CA MET A 1 23.55 0.03 -10.69
C MET A 1 22.59 -0.66 -9.74
N CYS A 2 22.03 0.05 -8.75
CA CYS A 2 20.92 -0.51 -7.98
C CYS A 2 19.70 -0.54 -8.90
N GLN A 3 19.09 -1.71 -9.04
CA GLN A 3 17.93 -1.88 -9.91
C GLN A 3 16.74 -1.15 -9.26
N VAL A 4 15.83 -0.58 -10.07
CA VAL A 4 14.63 0.10 -9.55
C VAL A 4 13.86 -0.80 -8.56
N SER A 5 13.83 -2.10 -8.81
CA SER A 5 13.30 -3.12 -7.91
C SER A 5 13.93 -3.08 -6.50
N ASP A 6 15.24 -2.87 -6.38
CA ASP A 6 15.96 -2.82 -5.10
C ASP A 6 15.58 -1.56 -4.29
N ARG A 7 15.33 -0.45 -4.98
CA ARG A 7 14.86 0.79 -4.37
C ARG A 7 13.44 0.64 -3.84
N PHE A 8 12.54 0.04 -4.62
CA PHE A 8 11.20 -0.29 -4.16
C PHE A 8 11.19 -1.32 -3.02
N PHE A 9 12.09 -2.31 -3.05
CA PHE A 9 12.25 -3.26 -1.96
C PHE A 9 12.70 -2.56 -0.67
N SER A 10 13.66 -1.65 -0.76
CA SER A 10 14.11 -0.84 0.38
C SER A 10 12.98 0.04 0.93
N ALA A 11 12.19 0.67 0.04
CA ALA A 11 11.01 1.43 0.44
C ALA A 11 9.99 0.56 1.19
N VAL A 12 9.68 -0.63 0.68
CA VAL A 12 8.76 -1.57 1.35
C VAL A 12 9.31 -2.00 2.72
N ARG A 13 10.62 -2.26 2.83
CA ARG A 13 11.25 -2.56 4.12
C ARG A 13 11.05 -1.43 5.13
N THR A 14 11.20 -0.18 4.71
CA THR A 14 10.95 1.00 5.56
C THR A 14 9.48 1.13 5.94
N LEU A 15 8.55 0.81 5.03
CA LEU A 15 7.11 0.77 5.30
C LEU A 15 6.71 -0.30 6.34
N SER A 16 7.45 -1.41 6.40
CA SER A 16 7.25 -2.51 7.36
C SER A 16 7.90 -2.28 8.73
N GLY A 17 8.69 -1.22 8.90
CA GLY A 17 9.31 -0.86 10.17
C GLY A 17 8.30 -0.36 11.21
N ASP A 18 8.77 0.13 12.36
CA ASP A 18 7.90 0.62 13.41
C ASP A 18 7.50 2.09 13.23
N GLY A 19 6.43 2.50 13.93
CA GLY A 19 5.98 3.89 14.00
C GLY A 19 4.77 4.23 13.13
N PRO A 20 4.32 5.51 13.18
CA PRO A 20 3.12 5.96 12.49
C PRO A 20 3.22 5.77 10.97
N ILE A 21 2.15 5.28 10.35
CA ILE A 21 2.13 4.96 8.92
C ILE A 21 2.55 6.14 8.02
N LYS A 22 2.15 7.35 8.38
CA LYS A 22 2.51 8.58 7.66
C LYS A 22 4.02 8.82 7.68
N GLN A 23 4.64 8.66 8.85
CA GLN A 23 6.09 8.83 9.00
C GLN A 23 6.84 7.77 8.19
N ARG A 24 6.43 6.51 8.28
CA ARG A 24 7.03 5.43 7.48
C ARG A 24 6.90 5.68 5.98
N LEU A 25 5.75 6.17 5.52
CA LEU A 25 5.53 6.54 4.12
C LEU A 25 6.44 7.69 3.66
N ALA A 26 6.58 8.74 4.48
CA ALA A 26 7.46 9.86 4.17
C ALA A 26 8.92 9.40 4.06
N SER A 27 9.42 8.63 5.04
CA SER A 27 10.78 8.08 5.02
C SER A 27 11.01 7.16 3.82
N ALA A 28 10.11 6.21 3.58
CA ALA A 28 10.23 5.27 2.47
C ALA A 28 10.31 5.97 1.11
N TYR A 29 9.52 7.04 0.92
CA TYR A 29 9.57 7.82 -0.31
C TYR A 29 10.86 8.64 -0.42
N LYS A 30 11.19 9.45 0.59
CA LYS A 30 12.36 10.34 0.54
C LYS A 30 13.68 9.59 0.42
N GLU A 31 13.85 8.50 1.16
CA GLU A 31 15.14 7.80 1.24
C GLU A 31 15.41 6.88 0.05
N HIS A 32 14.36 6.44 -0.65
CA HIS A 32 14.50 5.39 -1.64
C HIS A 32 13.87 5.70 -3.01
N LEU A 33 12.86 6.56 -3.08
CA LEU A 33 12.05 6.76 -4.29
C LEU A 33 12.11 8.18 -4.86
N GLU A 34 12.40 9.20 -4.05
CA GLU A 34 12.41 10.62 -4.46
C GLU A 34 13.40 10.89 -5.60
N ASP A 35 14.59 10.27 -5.55
CA ASP A 35 15.65 10.45 -6.56
C ASP A 35 15.46 9.60 -7.84
N LEU A 36 14.38 8.82 -7.94
CA LEU A 36 14.13 8.02 -9.13
C LEU A 36 13.68 8.91 -10.29
N ARG A 37 14.47 8.89 -11.36
CA ARG A 37 14.20 9.61 -12.61
C ARG A 37 13.21 8.85 -13.47
N ASP A 38 12.44 9.58 -14.28
CA ASP A 38 11.38 8.98 -15.08
C ASP A 38 11.89 7.94 -16.08
N GLU A 39 13.11 8.06 -16.58
CA GLU A 39 13.70 7.08 -17.51
C GLU A 39 14.04 5.75 -16.81
N GLN A 40 14.15 5.74 -15.48
CA GLN A 40 14.42 4.54 -14.70
C GLN A 40 13.13 3.76 -14.40
N ILE A 41 11.98 4.43 -14.42
CA ILE A 41 10.69 3.83 -14.06
C ILE A 41 10.12 3.08 -15.27
N PRO A 42 9.81 1.77 -15.14
CA PRO A 42 9.14 1.01 -16.20
C PRO A 42 7.72 1.50 -16.47
N ASP A 43 7.30 1.46 -17.74
CA ASP A 43 5.99 1.95 -18.17
C ASP A 43 4.81 1.26 -17.46
N SER A 44 4.99 0.00 -17.04
CA SER A 44 3.97 -0.78 -16.32
C SER A 44 3.58 -0.17 -14.97
N ILE A 45 4.46 0.61 -14.33
CA ILE A 45 4.21 1.25 -13.04
C ILE A 45 4.23 2.78 -13.09
N ARG A 46 4.67 3.38 -14.22
CA ARG A 46 4.87 4.82 -14.40
C ARG A 46 3.68 5.65 -13.91
N GLN A 47 2.48 5.37 -14.41
CA GLN A 47 1.27 6.12 -14.04
C GLN A 47 0.98 6.09 -12.52
N LYS A 48 1.20 4.94 -11.88
CA LYS A 48 1.00 4.79 -10.43
C LYS A 48 2.06 5.53 -9.65
N PHE A 49 3.29 5.52 -10.13
CA PHE A 49 4.41 6.24 -9.53
C PHE A 49 4.23 7.76 -9.64
N ASP A 50 3.75 8.27 -10.78
CA ASP A 50 3.46 9.68 -10.96
C ASP A 50 2.34 10.14 -10.03
N SER A 51 1.28 9.34 -9.89
CA SER A 51 0.20 9.61 -8.93
C SER A 51 0.70 9.64 -7.48
N LEU A 52 1.62 8.75 -7.12
CA LEU A 52 2.26 8.73 -5.80
C LEU A 52 3.12 9.99 -5.58
N ARG A 53 3.97 10.33 -6.56
CA ARG A 53 4.85 11.51 -6.52
C ARG A 53 4.02 12.77 -6.37
N GLN A 54 3.00 12.96 -7.21
CA GLN A 54 2.10 14.11 -7.13
C GLN A 54 1.42 14.20 -5.77
N ALA A 55 0.91 13.10 -5.22
CA ALA A 55 0.25 13.12 -3.91
C ALA A 55 1.21 13.47 -2.77
N LEU A 56 2.46 12.99 -2.86
CA LEU A 56 3.49 13.25 -1.85
C LEU A 56 4.16 14.62 -2.03
N THR A 57 4.00 15.30 -3.16
CA THR A 57 4.55 16.66 -3.36
C THR A 57 3.46 17.71 -3.64
N ALA A 58 2.19 17.39 -3.39
CA ALA A 58 1.05 18.26 -3.69
C ALA A 58 1.04 19.55 -2.86
N VAL A 59 1.60 19.50 -1.65
CA VAL A 59 1.66 20.63 -0.74
C VAL A 59 3.07 21.20 -0.76
N GLY A 60 3.17 22.49 -1.09
CA GLY A 60 4.43 23.21 -1.06
C GLY A 60 5.08 23.19 0.33
N PRO A 61 6.42 23.26 0.40
CA PRO A 61 7.15 23.34 1.67
C PRO A 61 6.71 24.58 2.45
N ALA A 62 6.52 24.43 3.76
CA ALA A 62 6.25 25.53 4.69
C ALA A 62 7.27 25.50 5.83
N ASN A 63 7.77 26.67 6.25
CA ASN A 63 8.65 26.79 7.42
C ASN A 63 9.93 25.91 7.36
N GLY A 64 10.49 25.68 6.16
CA GLY A 64 11.69 24.86 5.96
C GLY A 64 11.47 23.34 5.96
N GLU A 65 10.22 22.85 6.08
CA GLU A 65 9.90 21.42 5.91
C GLU A 65 9.89 21.04 4.41
N SER A 66 10.28 19.81 4.06
CA SER A 66 10.18 19.33 2.66
C SER A 66 8.72 19.19 2.20
N ALA A 67 8.46 19.35 0.90
CA ALA A 67 7.13 19.15 0.29
C ALA A 67 6.49 17.80 0.67
N VAL A 68 7.30 16.75 0.80
CA VAL A 68 6.87 15.42 1.27
C VAL A 68 6.31 15.46 2.68
N HIS A 69 7.02 16.10 3.62
CA HIS A 69 6.54 16.23 4.99
C HIS A 69 5.27 17.08 5.07
N ALA A 70 5.22 18.20 4.33
CA ALA A 70 4.04 19.06 4.27
C ALA A 70 2.80 18.31 3.72
N SER A 71 2.98 17.51 2.66
CA SER A 71 1.91 16.74 2.03
C SER A 71 1.43 15.60 2.91
N VAL A 72 2.36 14.82 3.48
CA VAL A 72 2.05 13.71 4.38
C VAL A 72 1.38 14.19 5.67
N ARG A 73 1.76 15.36 6.20
CA ARG A 73 1.11 15.97 7.37
C ARG A 73 -0.39 16.19 7.14
N LYS A 74 -0.77 16.69 5.95
CA LYS A 74 -2.17 16.92 5.56
C LYS A 74 -2.89 15.65 5.09
N MET A 75 -2.16 14.62 4.67
CA MET A 75 -2.71 13.36 4.20
C MET A 75 -3.47 12.64 5.31
N SER A 76 -4.59 11.98 5.01
CA SER A 76 -5.30 11.15 5.99
C SER A 76 -4.52 9.84 6.28
N ALA A 77 -4.79 9.18 7.41
CA ALA A 77 -4.17 7.87 7.69
C ALA A 77 -4.60 6.80 6.67
N VAL A 78 -5.84 6.89 6.18
CA VAL A 78 -6.39 6.00 5.14
C VAL A 78 -5.66 6.20 3.82
N ASP A 79 -5.44 7.44 3.39
CA ASP A 79 -4.69 7.72 2.16
C ASP A 79 -3.22 7.29 2.29
N ALA A 80 -2.59 7.51 3.45
CA ALA A 80 -1.25 7.01 3.70
C ALA A 80 -1.16 5.47 3.57
N GLN A 81 -2.18 4.74 4.04
CA GLN A 81 -2.27 3.29 3.84
C GLN A 81 -2.46 2.92 2.37
N ARG A 82 -3.27 3.68 1.62
CA ARG A 82 -3.45 3.46 0.17
C ARG A 82 -2.15 3.64 -0.60
N TYR A 83 -1.37 4.68 -0.31
CA TYR A 83 -0.08 4.91 -0.95
C TYR A 83 0.98 3.89 -0.53
N THR A 84 0.99 3.48 0.74
CA THR A 84 1.82 2.36 1.23
C THR A 84 1.54 1.08 0.45
N THR A 85 0.25 0.76 0.25
CA THR A 85 -0.19 -0.40 -0.54
C THR A 85 0.20 -0.24 -2.02
N SER A 86 0.09 0.97 -2.57
CA SER A 86 0.50 1.26 -3.95
C SER A 86 1.99 0.98 -4.19
N ILE A 87 2.86 1.37 -3.26
CA ILE A 87 4.30 1.09 -3.33
C ILE A 87 4.57 -0.42 -3.34
N LEU A 88 3.91 -1.18 -2.45
CA LEU A 88 4.02 -2.64 -2.42
C LEU A 88 3.56 -3.30 -3.72
N LEU A 89 2.43 -2.84 -4.30
CA LEU A 89 1.93 -3.37 -5.56
C LEU A 89 2.86 -3.06 -6.72
N MET A 90 3.47 -1.87 -6.76
CA MET A 90 4.48 -1.53 -7.77
C MET A 90 5.72 -2.43 -7.64
N LEU A 91 6.19 -2.72 -6.41
CA LEU A 91 7.27 -3.70 -6.19
C LEU A 91 6.88 -5.08 -6.75
N ALA A 92 5.66 -5.55 -6.47
CA ALA A 92 5.19 -6.84 -6.96
C ALA A 92 5.19 -6.91 -8.50
N GLU A 93 4.77 -5.85 -9.18
CA GLU A 93 4.83 -5.75 -10.64
C GLU A 93 6.29 -5.74 -11.15
N LEU A 94 7.20 -5.02 -10.49
CA LEU A 94 8.62 -5.00 -10.85
C LEU A 94 9.29 -6.37 -10.71
N VAL A 95 8.94 -7.14 -9.67
CA VAL A 95 9.47 -8.49 -9.46
C VAL A 95 8.91 -9.49 -10.49
N ARG A 96 7.63 -9.37 -10.86
CA ARG A 96 7.00 -10.20 -11.91
C ARG A 96 7.66 -10.02 -13.27
N VAL A 97 8.02 -8.79 -13.63
CA VAL A 97 8.68 -8.48 -14.91
C VAL A 97 10.08 -9.08 -15.00
N LYS A 98 10.80 -9.20 -13.87
CA LYS A 98 12.15 -9.80 -13.83
C LYS A 98 12.15 -11.34 -13.94
N GLY A 99 10.99 -12.00 -13.77
CA GLY A 99 10.89 -13.45 -13.54
C GLY A 99 10.28 -14.33 -14.63
N ASN A 100 10.00 -13.82 -15.84
CA ASN A 100 9.52 -14.63 -16.98
C ASN A 100 8.04 -15.08 -16.96
N GLY A 101 7.13 -14.27 -16.39
CA GLY A 101 5.82 -14.07 -17.03
C GLY A 101 4.58 -14.82 -16.51
N GLU A 102 4.65 -15.71 -15.52
CA GLU A 102 3.43 -16.22 -14.89
C GLU A 102 2.88 -15.23 -13.85
N ARG A 103 1.67 -14.73 -14.09
CA ARG A 103 0.94 -13.91 -13.11
C ARG A 103 0.61 -14.77 -11.90
N LEU A 104 1.11 -14.40 -10.72
CA LEU A 104 0.42 -14.75 -9.48
C LEU A 104 -0.99 -14.17 -9.60
N ALA A 105 -1.99 -15.04 -9.74
CA ALA A 105 -3.38 -14.64 -9.83
C ALA A 105 -3.67 -13.62 -8.73
N PHE A 106 -4.14 -12.43 -9.09
CA PHE A 106 -4.71 -11.52 -8.11
C PHE A 106 -5.88 -12.28 -7.49
N VAL A 107 -5.68 -12.83 -6.30
CA VAL A 107 -6.77 -13.10 -5.39
C VAL A 107 -7.34 -11.72 -5.10
N LYS A 108 -8.41 -11.35 -5.82
CA LYS A 108 -9.30 -10.28 -5.34
C LYS A 108 -9.49 -10.57 -3.85
N PRO A 109 -9.28 -9.62 -2.93
CA PRO A 109 -9.78 -9.79 -1.59
C PRO A 109 -11.30 -9.88 -1.76
N GLY A 110 -11.80 -11.11 -1.90
CA GLY A 110 -13.19 -11.38 -1.66
C GLY A 110 -13.41 -10.85 -0.26
N ARG A 111 -14.24 -9.81 -0.17
CA ARG A 111 -14.91 -9.46 1.08
C ARG A 111 -15.25 -10.81 1.75
N PRO A 112 -14.79 -11.09 2.98
CA PRO A 112 -15.20 -12.32 3.63
C PRO A 112 -16.72 -12.33 3.56
N ALA A 113 -17.25 -13.28 2.80
CA ALA A 113 -18.65 -13.59 2.90
C ALA A 113 -18.81 -13.93 4.37
N ILE A 114 -19.59 -13.12 5.09
CA ILE A 114 -20.15 -13.52 6.36
C ILE A 114 -20.85 -14.83 6.00
N ALA A 115 -20.22 -15.94 6.33
CA ALA A 115 -20.83 -17.24 6.20
C ALA A 115 -22.08 -17.13 7.08
N GLU A 116 -23.25 -17.29 6.45
CA GLU A 116 -24.47 -17.49 7.18
C GLU A 116 -24.19 -18.52 8.27
N GLU A 117 -24.51 -18.12 9.48
CA GLU A 117 -24.42 -18.89 10.70
C GLU A 117 -25.08 -20.24 10.46
N SER A 118 -24.24 -21.25 10.18
CA SER A 118 -24.67 -22.63 10.09
C SER A 118 -25.27 -22.99 11.43
N ALA A 119 -26.58 -23.21 11.43
CA ALA A 119 -27.37 -23.60 12.57
C ALA A 119 -26.61 -24.62 13.43
N ILE A 120 -26.27 -24.22 14.65
CA ILE A 120 -25.59 -25.06 15.63
C ILE A 120 -26.47 -26.29 15.87
N PRO A 121 -26.05 -27.51 15.53
CA PRO A 121 -26.83 -28.71 15.83
C PRO A 121 -26.73 -28.96 17.33
N GLY A 122 -27.83 -28.75 18.06
CA GLY A 122 -27.91 -29.09 19.48
C GLY A 122 -28.75 -28.19 20.38
N VAL A 123 -29.38 -27.12 19.87
CA VAL A 123 -30.29 -26.31 20.70
C VAL A 123 -31.62 -27.03 20.87
N ILE A 124 -31.83 -27.64 22.03
CA ILE A 124 -33.11 -28.23 22.43
C ILE A 124 -34.16 -27.11 22.50
N GLN A 125 -35.15 -27.13 21.61
CA GLN A 125 -36.34 -26.30 21.71
C GLN A 125 -37.18 -26.77 22.91
N LEU A 126 -37.05 -26.07 24.03
CA LEU A 126 -37.99 -26.16 25.14
C LEU A 126 -39.34 -25.59 24.69
N HIS A 127 -40.28 -26.49 24.40
CA HIS A 127 -41.68 -26.14 24.17
C HIS A 127 -42.27 -25.59 25.47
N ASN A 128 -42.40 -24.27 25.56
CA ASN A 128 -43.18 -23.63 26.61
C ASN A 128 -44.66 -23.61 26.18
N GLN A 129 -45.42 -24.62 26.59
CA GLN A 129 -46.88 -24.53 26.57
C GLN A 129 -47.34 -23.76 27.82
N ALA A 130 -47.75 -22.52 27.61
CA ALA A 130 -48.60 -21.82 28.56
C ALA A 130 -50.05 -21.93 28.08
N ARG A 131 -50.90 -22.39 29.01
CA ARG A 131 -52.34 -22.58 28.90
C ARG A 131 -53.10 -21.34 28.44
#